data_AF-A0A3L6LC99-F1
#
_entry.id   AF-A0A3L6LC99-F1
#
_cell.length_a   1.000
_cell.length_b   1.000
_cell.length_c   1.000
_cell.angle_alpha   90.00
_cell.angle_beta   90.00
_cell.angle_gamma   90.00
#
_symmetry.space_group_name_H-M   'P 1'
#
loop_
_entity.id
_entity.type
_entity.pdbx_description
1 polymer ?
#
loop_
_entity_poly.entity_id
_entity_poly.type
_entity_poly.pdbx_seq_one_letter_code
_entity_poly.pdbx_strand_id
1 'polypeptide(L)'
;MHVTGCREGGEGGANGEMNPLQEVIEAPPEFIGHVIGEGGSTIKCLQCETGATITISDGCRVCITADNKEKLSDATSRVRDIINAAINPDYEGPEGSRLRKDAAAWATKRAELLDEVTRLRGEGKKHEVSLTLEEAKKAGEQMRLKNQEAANAIARHNNENKGKGKDYFDMHGLRVEEAVNMLKSRVERLREASVGEVAEMQIITGAGRHSGPEGAKLKKAVADFLRESNIEFVEVSTAELRAKIVGICRPVKETKVKKATCNCF
;
A
#
# COMPACT_ATOMS: atom_id res chain seq x y z
N MET A 1 3.49 -38.13 4.99
CA MET A 1 4.42 -38.78 4.05
C MET A 1 5.82 -38.31 4.39
N HIS A 2 6.70 -39.25 4.74
CA HIS A 2 8.12 -39.00 4.99
C HIS A 2 8.79 -38.59 3.69
N VAL A 3 9.58 -37.50 3.70
CA VAL A 3 10.47 -37.14 2.60
C VAL A 3 11.89 -37.17 3.15
N THR A 4 12.56 -38.29 2.87
CA THR A 4 13.96 -38.55 3.18
C THR A 4 14.82 -38.22 1.96
N GLY A 5 15.99 -37.62 2.19
CA GLY A 5 17.13 -37.74 1.29
C GLY A 5 17.90 -36.44 1.05
N CYS A 6 19.01 -36.27 1.78
CA CYS A 6 20.33 -35.91 1.24
C CYS A 6 21.38 -36.28 2.31
N ARG A 7 22.42 -37.03 1.90
CA ARG A 7 23.49 -37.59 2.74
C ARG A 7 24.84 -37.19 2.13
N GLU A 8 25.76 -36.71 2.98
CA GLU A 8 27.24 -36.82 2.96
C GLU A 8 27.71 -36.14 4.28
N GLY A 9 28.24 -36.84 5.30
CA GLY A 9 29.62 -37.33 5.50
C GLY A 9 30.31 -36.50 6.62
N GLY A 10 30.43 -36.99 7.88
CA GLY A 10 31.69 -37.31 8.62
C GLY A 10 32.52 -36.08 9.07
N GLU A 11 33.08 -35.86 10.27
CA GLU A 11 33.38 -36.57 11.54
C GLU A 11 33.67 -35.49 12.63
N GLY A 12 33.68 -35.86 13.92
CA GLY A 12 34.47 -35.14 14.95
C GLY A 12 33.66 -34.57 16.13
N GLY A 13 33.95 -35.04 17.35
CA GLY A 13 33.13 -34.79 18.55
C GLY A 13 33.51 -33.56 19.38
N ALA A 14 32.63 -33.23 20.32
CA ALA A 14 32.95 -32.72 21.66
C ALA A 14 31.64 -32.56 22.45
N ASN A 15 31.59 -33.14 23.65
CA ASN A 15 30.52 -32.95 24.61
C ASN A 15 30.47 -31.48 25.07
N GLY A 16 29.34 -30.84 24.83
CA GLY A 16 28.90 -29.61 25.46
C GLY A 16 27.45 -29.40 25.08
N GLU A 17 26.54 -29.43 26.05
CA GLU A 17 25.13 -29.04 25.86
C GLU A 17 25.08 -27.54 25.50
N MET A 18 25.42 -27.19 24.26
CA MET A 18 25.02 -25.93 23.66
C MET A 18 23.60 -26.11 23.20
N ASN A 19 22.64 -25.64 24.00
CA ASN A 19 21.28 -25.48 23.51
C ASN A 19 21.35 -24.68 22.20
N PRO A 20 20.87 -25.24 21.07
CA PRO A 20 20.91 -24.52 19.81
C PRO A 20 20.05 -23.26 19.96
N LEU A 21 20.53 -22.15 19.41
CA LEU A 21 19.82 -20.88 19.52
C LEU A 21 18.50 -21.03 18.74
N GLN A 22 17.38 -20.81 19.44
CA GLN A 22 16.04 -20.93 18.90
C GLN A 22 15.31 -19.60 19.02
N GLU A 23 14.61 -19.23 17.96
CA GLU A 23 13.69 -18.10 17.93
C GLU A 23 12.32 -18.57 17.42
N VAL A 24 11.25 -18.04 18.02
CA VAL A 24 9.87 -18.37 17.65
C VAL A 24 9.20 -17.10 17.14
N ILE A 25 8.63 -17.18 15.95
CA ILE A 25 7.86 -16.11 15.32
C ILE A 25 6.40 -16.54 15.28
N GLU A 26 5.51 -15.69 15.80
CA GLU A 26 4.07 -15.85 15.62
C GLU A 26 3.65 -15.28 14.27
N ALA A 27 2.99 -16.10 13.45
CA ALA A 27 2.54 -15.74 12.12
C ALA A 27 1.05 -16.14 11.96
N PRO A 28 0.20 -15.27 11.37
CA PRO A 28 -1.19 -15.65 11.13
C PRO A 28 -1.26 -16.84 10.15
N PRO A 29 -2.13 -17.85 10.41
CA PRO A 29 -2.22 -19.08 9.60
C PRO A 29 -2.47 -18.81 8.12
N GLU A 30 -3.13 -17.70 7.80
CA GLU A 30 -3.45 -17.26 6.43
C GLU A 30 -2.19 -16.96 5.60
N PHE A 31 -1.08 -16.56 6.23
CA PHE A 31 0.16 -16.15 5.55
C PHE A 31 1.28 -17.19 5.62
N ILE A 32 1.15 -18.22 6.45
CA ILE A 32 2.18 -19.28 6.58
C ILE A 32 2.38 -20.05 5.27
N GLY A 33 1.32 -20.20 4.47
CA GLY A 33 1.43 -20.78 3.13
C GLY A 33 2.46 -20.06 2.25
N HIS A 34 2.65 -18.75 2.42
CA HIS A 34 3.63 -17.95 1.68
C HIS A 34 5.07 -18.21 2.14
N VAL A 35 5.27 -18.50 3.44
CA VAL A 35 6.56 -18.90 4.00
C VAL A 35 6.99 -20.28 3.49
N ILE A 36 6.03 -21.19 3.33
CA ILE A 36 6.26 -22.53 2.78
C ILE A 36 6.57 -22.46 1.27
N GLY A 37 5.79 -21.67 0.53
CA GLY A 37 5.84 -21.60 -0.93
C GLY A 37 5.14 -22.76 -1.62
N GLU A 38 4.89 -22.64 -2.93
CA GLU A 38 4.28 -23.70 -3.73
C GLU A 38 5.14 -24.97 -3.66
N GLY A 39 4.59 -26.06 -3.11
CA GLY A 39 5.30 -27.33 -2.92
C GLY A 39 6.45 -27.29 -1.90
N GLY A 40 6.54 -26.28 -1.03
CA GLY A 40 7.62 -26.14 -0.05
C GLY A 40 8.94 -25.61 -0.64
N SER A 41 8.90 -24.98 -1.80
CA SER A 41 10.09 -24.43 -2.48
C SER A 41 10.75 -23.31 -1.67
N THR A 42 9.97 -22.36 -1.16
CA THR A 42 10.48 -21.20 -0.41
C THR A 42 11.16 -21.61 0.90
N ILE A 43 10.54 -22.49 1.69
CA ILE A 43 11.14 -22.93 2.96
C ILE A 43 12.43 -23.73 2.75
N LYS A 44 12.50 -24.55 1.70
CA LYS A 44 13.73 -25.29 1.34
C LYS A 44 14.84 -24.33 0.90
N CYS A 45 14.51 -23.31 0.12
CA CYS A 45 15.47 -22.30 -0.30
C CYS A 45 16.01 -21.52 0.91
N LEU A 46 15.14 -21.06 1.81
CA LEU A 46 15.52 -20.35 3.03
C LEU A 46 16.44 -21.18 3.92
N GLN A 47 16.12 -22.46 4.14
CA GLN A 47 16.96 -23.36 4.94
C GLN A 47 18.34 -23.56 4.28
N CYS A 48 18.38 -23.66 2.95
CA CYS A 48 19.63 -23.82 2.20
C CYS A 48 20.51 -22.57 2.23
N GLU A 49 19.94 -21.38 2.05
CA GLU A 49 20.68 -20.12 1.99
C GLU A 49 21.17 -19.65 3.37
N THR A 50 20.37 -19.84 4.42
CA THR A 50 20.68 -19.35 5.77
C THR A 50 21.40 -20.39 6.63
N GLY A 51 21.30 -21.67 6.26
CA GLY A 51 21.80 -22.79 7.05
C GLY A 51 21.07 -22.97 8.39
N ALA A 52 19.89 -22.37 8.56
CA ALA A 52 19.04 -22.54 9.73
C ALA A 52 17.96 -23.60 9.49
N THR A 53 17.58 -24.32 10.54
CA THR A 53 16.46 -25.26 10.51
C THR A 53 15.17 -24.54 10.84
N ILE A 54 14.21 -24.56 9.92
CA ILE A 54 12.91 -23.88 10.09
C ILE A 54 11.82 -24.94 10.23
N THR A 55 11.12 -24.95 11.36
CA THR A 55 10.01 -25.87 11.65
C THR A 55 8.74 -25.08 11.90
N ILE A 56 7.60 -25.53 11.37
CA ILE A 56 6.31 -24.88 11.57
C ILE A 56 5.51 -25.72 12.57
N SER A 57 5.11 -25.11 13.68
CA SER A 57 4.31 -25.73 14.72
C SER A 57 2.89 -25.14 14.69
N ASP A 58 1.88 -26.02 14.70
CA ASP A 58 0.44 -25.71 14.79
C ASP A 58 -0.12 -24.78 13.70
N GLY A 59 0.65 -24.49 12.65
CA GLY A 59 0.23 -23.56 11.60
C GLY A 59 0.04 -22.13 12.11
N CYS A 60 0.67 -21.76 13.23
CA CYS A 60 0.67 -20.39 13.75
C CYS A 60 2.05 -19.93 14.26
N ARG A 61 2.99 -20.86 14.45
CA ARG A 61 4.33 -20.58 14.98
C ARG A 61 5.40 -21.11 14.06
N VAL A 62 6.34 -20.26 13.70
CA VAL A 62 7.55 -20.63 12.95
C VAL A 62 8.72 -20.65 13.92
N CYS A 63 9.26 -21.84 14.16
CA CYS A 63 10.41 -22.09 15.01
C CYS A 63 11.67 -22.15 14.14
N ILE A 64 12.62 -21.28 14.40
CA ILE A 64 13.90 -21.22 13.68
C ILE A 64 14.99 -21.61 14.65
N THR A 65 15.82 -22.57 14.26
CA THR A 65 16.93 -23.11 15.06
C THR A 65 18.21 -23.01 14.25
N ALA A 66 19.26 -22.44 14.83
CA ALA A 66 20.56 -22.33 14.15
C ALA A 66 21.74 -22.45 15.12
N ASP A 67 22.89 -22.82 14.56
CA ASP A 67 24.13 -23.04 15.31
C ASP A 67 24.84 -21.72 15.67
N ASN A 68 24.53 -20.62 14.98
CA ASN A 68 25.14 -19.32 15.17
C ASN A 68 24.07 -18.23 15.23
N LYS A 69 24.31 -17.21 16.06
CA LYS A 69 23.43 -16.05 16.24
C LYS A 69 23.23 -15.26 14.95
N GLU A 70 24.27 -15.17 14.10
CA GLU A 70 24.15 -14.49 12.80
C GLU A 70 23.22 -15.24 11.84
N LYS A 71 23.36 -16.56 11.73
CA LYS A 71 22.49 -17.41 10.91
C LYS A 71 21.04 -17.36 11.41
N LEU A 72 20.85 -17.39 12.73
CA LEU A 72 19.54 -17.25 13.34
C LEU A 72 18.92 -15.90 12.98
N SER A 73 19.67 -14.81 13.15
CA SER A 73 19.19 -13.47 12.84
C SER A 73 18.87 -13.28 11.36
N ASP A 74 19.69 -13.82 10.44
CA ASP A 74 19.43 -13.73 8.99
C ASP A 74 18.17 -14.52 8.62
N ALA A 75 18.04 -15.77 9.09
CA ALA A 75 16.86 -16.59 8.85
C ALA A 75 15.59 -15.97 9.45
N THR A 76 15.66 -15.47 10.68
CA THR A 76 14.56 -14.76 11.33
C THR A 76 14.17 -13.51 10.55
N SER A 77 15.15 -12.70 10.10
CA SER A 77 14.87 -11.51 9.29
C SER A 77 14.14 -11.88 8.00
N ARG A 78 14.65 -12.86 7.25
CA ARG A 78 14.03 -13.28 5.97
C ARG A 78 12.63 -13.86 6.15
N VAL A 79 12.41 -14.67 7.18
CA VAL A 79 11.08 -15.22 7.50
C VAL A 79 10.12 -14.09 7.88
N ARG A 80 10.56 -13.14 8.71
CA ARG A 80 9.78 -11.92 9.00
C ARG A 80 9.49 -11.13 7.74
N ASP A 81 10.45 -10.97 6.83
CA ASP A 81 10.27 -10.21 5.59
C ASP A 81 9.24 -10.88 4.68
N ILE A 82 9.23 -12.21 4.58
CA ILE A 82 8.21 -12.94 3.80
C ILE A 82 6.83 -12.84 4.45
N ILE A 83 6.76 -12.98 5.78
CA ILE A 83 5.51 -12.80 6.52
C ILE A 83 4.99 -11.35 6.33
N ASN A 84 5.87 -10.36 6.47
CA ASN A 84 5.54 -8.95 6.29
C ASN A 84 5.13 -8.64 4.85
N ALA A 85 5.81 -9.21 3.85
CA ALA A 85 5.45 -9.05 2.44
C ALA A 85 4.12 -9.73 2.09
N ALA A 86 3.79 -10.85 2.75
CA ALA A 86 2.49 -11.49 2.59
C ALA A 86 1.37 -10.70 3.28
N ILE A 87 1.67 -10.10 4.42
CA ILE A 87 0.75 -9.28 5.23
C ILE A 87 0.51 -7.90 4.58
N ASN A 88 1.57 -7.28 4.07
CA ASN A 88 1.59 -5.97 3.41
C ASN A 88 2.35 -6.12 2.08
N PRO A 89 1.72 -6.67 1.03
CA PRO A 89 2.34 -6.70 -0.28
C PRO A 89 2.76 -5.29 -0.71
N ASP A 90 3.77 -5.16 -1.57
CA ASP A 90 4.18 -3.85 -2.07
C ASP A 90 3.07 -3.26 -2.95
N TYR A 91 2.17 -2.51 -2.32
CA TYR A 91 1.07 -1.82 -2.98
C TYR A 91 1.53 -0.51 -3.62
N GLU A 92 2.75 -0.05 -3.36
CA GLU A 92 3.28 1.17 -3.95
C GLU A 92 3.97 0.91 -5.29
N GLY A 93 4.51 -0.29 -5.46
CA GLY A 93 5.27 -0.70 -6.62
C GLY A 93 6.65 0.00 -6.69
N PRO A 94 7.52 -0.43 -7.61
CA PRO A 94 8.89 0.05 -7.67
C PRO A 94 9.00 1.55 -8.03
N GLU A 95 8.09 2.06 -8.87
CA GLU A 95 8.05 3.49 -9.23
C GLU A 95 7.52 4.34 -8.06
N GLY A 96 6.41 3.92 -7.45
CA GLY A 96 5.80 4.61 -6.32
C GLY A 96 6.75 4.70 -5.13
N SER A 97 7.39 3.60 -4.76
CA SER A 97 8.35 3.53 -3.65
C SER A 97 9.54 4.49 -3.87
N ARG A 98 10.05 4.60 -5.10
CA ARG A 98 11.13 5.55 -5.43
C ARG A 98 10.68 7.00 -5.26
N LEU A 99 9.50 7.36 -5.78
CA LEU A 99 8.97 8.71 -5.67
C LEU A 99 8.62 9.08 -4.22
N ARG A 100 8.20 8.12 -3.40
CA ARG A 100 8.03 8.29 -1.94
C ARG A 100 9.35 8.58 -1.24
N LYS A 101 10.43 7.89 -1.61
CA LYS A 101 11.77 8.18 -1.08
C LYS A 101 12.24 9.58 -1.45
N ASP A 102 12.01 10.01 -2.68
CA ASP A 102 12.31 11.38 -3.12
C ASP A 102 11.51 12.42 -2.32
N ALA A 103 10.20 12.17 -2.13
CA ALA A 103 9.36 13.04 -1.31
C ALA A 103 9.83 13.08 0.16
N ALA A 104 10.28 11.94 0.72
CA ALA A 104 10.83 11.87 2.06
C ALA A 104 12.13 12.68 2.19
N ALA A 105 13.01 12.68 1.18
CA ALA A 105 14.20 13.52 1.17
C ALA A 105 13.85 15.02 1.23
N TRP A 106 12.82 15.45 0.50
CA TRP A 106 12.31 16.82 0.60
C TRP A 106 11.67 17.13 1.96
N ALA A 107 11.01 16.14 2.57
CA ALA A 107 10.46 16.28 3.92
C ALA A 107 11.56 16.49 4.97
N THR A 108 12.65 15.71 4.91
CA THR A 108 13.83 15.87 5.76
C THR A 108 14.45 17.25 5.58
N LYS A 109 14.70 17.66 4.33
CA LYS A 109 15.24 19.00 4.04
C LYS A 109 14.35 20.11 4.57
N ARG A 110 13.02 19.98 4.44
CA ARG A 110 12.08 20.94 5.00
C ARG A 110 12.16 20.98 6.53
N ALA A 111 12.27 19.83 7.20
CA ALA A 111 12.39 19.79 8.66
C ALA A 111 13.66 20.51 9.13
N GLU A 112 14.80 20.23 8.51
CA GLU A 112 16.07 20.91 8.80
C GLU A 112 15.98 22.43 8.64
N LEU A 113 15.34 22.90 7.55
CA LEU A 113 15.13 24.34 7.33
C LEU A 113 14.21 24.96 8.39
N LEU A 114 13.20 24.23 8.88
CA LEU A 114 12.30 24.72 9.93
C LEU A 114 12.96 24.75 11.31
N ASP A 115 13.83 23.78 11.60
CA ASP A 115 14.66 23.78 12.80
C ASP A 115 15.62 24.97 12.79
N GLU A 116 16.23 25.24 11.63
CA GLU A 116 17.08 26.41 11.43
C GLU A 116 16.31 27.73 11.58
N VAL A 117 15.09 27.82 11.03
CA VAL A 117 14.19 28.97 11.27
C VAL A 117 13.95 29.18 12.76
N THR A 118 13.77 28.10 13.52
CA THR A 118 13.54 28.16 14.97
C THR A 118 14.77 28.71 15.69
N ARG A 119 15.97 28.29 15.31
CA ARG A 119 17.24 28.81 15.83
C ARG A 119 17.42 30.29 15.52
N LEU A 120 17.23 30.70 14.26
CA LEU A 120 17.39 32.09 13.81
C LEU A 120 16.38 33.05 14.46
N ARG A 121 15.17 32.56 14.79
CA ARG A 121 14.18 33.32 15.58
C ARG A 121 14.70 33.59 16.99
N GLY A 122 15.34 32.60 17.62
CA GLY A 122 15.98 32.77 18.94
C GLY A 122 17.12 33.79 18.92
N GLU A 123 17.85 33.89 17.80
CA GLU A 123 18.94 34.86 17.60
C GLU A 123 18.46 36.26 17.17
N GLY A 124 17.16 36.44 16.91
CA GLY A 124 16.60 37.73 16.49
C GLY A 124 16.91 38.14 15.03
N LYS A 125 17.45 37.23 14.21
CA LYS A 125 17.86 37.47 12.81
C LYS A 125 16.68 37.45 11.84
N LYS A 126 15.83 38.46 11.88
CA LYS A 126 14.56 38.52 11.13
C LYS A 126 14.70 38.34 9.61
N HIS A 127 15.74 38.88 8.99
CA HIS A 127 15.95 38.78 7.54
C HIS A 127 16.29 37.33 7.13
N GLU A 128 17.21 36.68 7.85
CA GLU A 128 17.59 35.28 7.61
C GLU A 128 16.40 34.35 7.82
N VAL A 129 15.60 34.57 8.87
CA VAL A 129 14.34 33.83 9.09
C VAL A 129 13.43 33.88 7.87
N SER A 130 13.27 35.04 7.24
CA SER A 130 12.40 35.18 6.06
C SER A 130 12.94 34.40 4.87
N LEU A 131 14.25 34.42 4.64
CA LEU A 131 14.89 33.69 3.54
C LEU A 131 14.76 32.18 3.74
N THR A 132 15.13 31.67 4.91
CA THR A 132 15.06 30.23 5.22
C THR A 132 13.62 29.72 5.23
N LEU A 133 12.64 30.53 5.66
CA LEU A 133 11.22 30.18 5.54
C LEU A 133 10.78 30.03 4.09
N GLU A 134 11.26 30.89 3.20
CA GLU A 134 10.92 30.80 1.78
C GLU A 134 11.50 29.54 1.15
N GLU A 135 12.71 29.14 1.54
CA GLU A 135 13.30 27.85 1.16
C GLU A 135 12.51 26.66 1.74
N ALA A 136 12.08 26.74 2.99
CA ALA A 136 11.28 25.69 3.63
C ALA A 136 9.92 25.50 2.93
N LYS A 137 9.30 26.60 2.47
CA LYS A 137 8.08 26.54 1.65
C LYS A 137 8.34 25.87 0.31
N LYS A 138 9.41 26.23 -0.38
CA LYS A 138 9.80 25.60 -1.66
C LYS A 138 10.04 24.11 -1.49
N ALA A 139 10.76 23.71 -0.44
CA ALA A 139 10.98 22.30 -0.11
C ALA A 139 9.65 21.57 0.17
N GLY A 140 8.72 22.23 0.88
CA GLY A 140 7.37 21.71 1.13
C GLY A 140 6.56 21.52 -0.16
N GLU A 141 6.65 22.45 -1.10
CA GLU A 141 5.97 22.31 -2.38
C GLU A 141 6.58 21.18 -3.23
N GLN A 142 7.91 21.05 -3.26
CA GLN A 142 8.57 19.93 -3.94
C GLN A 142 8.17 18.57 -3.34
N MET A 143 8.12 18.48 -2.01
CA MET A 143 7.61 17.29 -1.30
C MET A 143 6.17 16.98 -1.72
N ARG A 144 5.30 17.99 -1.79
CA ARG A 144 3.88 17.82 -2.18
C ARG A 144 3.76 17.30 -3.61
N LEU A 145 4.51 17.87 -4.55
CA LEU A 145 4.55 17.45 -5.95
C LEU A 145 5.04 16.01 -6.08
N LYS A 146 6.14 15.64 -5.40
CA LYS A 146 6.66 14.27 -5.43
C LYS A 146 5.73 13.25 -4.80
N ASN A 147 5.04 13.61 -3.72
CA ASN A 147 3.99 12.76 -3.16
C ASN A 147 2.82 12.58 -4.15
N GLN A 148 2.43 13.64 -4.87
CA GLN A 148 1.39 13.55 -5.90
C GLN A 148 1.82 12.67 -7.09
N GLU A 149 3.07 12.81 -7.56
CA GLU A 149 3.65 11.94 -8.59
C GLU A 149 3.64 10.47 -8.13
N ALA A 150 4.06 10.21 -6.88
CA ALA A 150 4.03 8.89 -6.27
C ALA A 150 2.59 8.34 -6.25
N ALA A 151 1.63 9.10 -5.72
CA ALA A 151 0.23 8.69 -5.65
C ALA A 151 -0.33 8.30 -7.01
N ASN A 152 -0.01 9.06 -8.06
CA ASN A 152 -0.43 8.75 -9.42
C ASN A 152 0.21 7.45 -9.94
N ALA A 153 1.51 7.23 -9.67
CA ALA A 153 2.19 6.00 -10.06
C ALA A 153 1.61 4.77 -9.33
N ILE A 154 1.38 4.89 -8.02
CA ILE A 154 0.77 3.85 -7.18
C ILE A 154 -0.63 3.51 -7.70
N ALA A 155 -1.45 4.52 -7.95
CA ALA A 155 -2.80 4.32 -8.45
C ALA A 155 -2.83 3.68 -9.84
N ARG A 156 -1.91 4.07 -10.76
CA ARG A 156 -1.77 3.39 -12.06
C ARG A 156 -1.41 1.92 -11.86
N HIS A 157 -0.41 1.64 -11.04
CA HIS A 157 0.03 0.29 -10.74
C HIS A 157 -1.11 -0.60 -10.19
N ASN A 158 -1.90 -0.06 -9.25
CA ASN A 158 -2.96 -0.80 -8.58
C ASN A 158 -4.22 -1.00 -9.41
N ASN A 159 -4.52 -0.08 -10.34
CA ASN A 159 -5.78 -0.09 -11.09
C ASN A 159 -5.64 -0.59 -12.54
N GLU A 160 -4.52 -0.31 -13.23
CA GLU A 160 -4.33 -0.70 -14.63
C GLU A 160 -3.91 -2.17 -14.77
N ASN A 161 -3.08 -2.68 -13.84
CA ASN A 161 -2.54 -4.05 -13.93
C ASN A 161 -3.52 -5.14 -13.46
N LYS A 162 -4.64 -4.78 -12.81
CA LYS A 162 -5.61 -5.76 -12.27
C LYS A 162 -6.77 -6.08 -13.21
N GLY A 163 -6.92 -5.38 -14.35
CA GLY A 163 -7.94 -5.67 -15.37
C GLY A 163 -9.40 -5.53 -14.91
N LYS A 164 -9.66 -4.87 -13.77
CA LYS A 164 -11.00 -4.80 -13.13
C LYS A 164 -11.92 -3.67 -13.65
N GLY A 165 -11.57 -3.05 -14.78
CA GLY A 165 -12.42 -2.05 -15.43
C GLY A 165 -12.52 -0.70 -14.69
N LYS A 166 -13.47 0.15 -15.13
CA LYS A 166 -13.62 1.54 -14.67
C LYS A 166 -14.27 1.68 -13.29
N ASP A 167 -14.97 0.65 -12.87
CA ASP A 167 -15.78 0.62 -11.65
C ASP A 167 -15.00 0.14 -10.42
N TYR A 168 -13.75 -0.28 -10.60
CA TYR A 168 -12.84 -0.67 -9.53
C TYR A 168 -11.87 0.45 -9.19
N PHE A 169 -11.72 0.75 -7.90
CA PHE A 169 -10.73 1.70 -7.41
C PHE A 169 -10.01 1.19 -6.17
N ASP A 170 -8.75 0.83 -6.36
CA ASP A 170 -7.83 0.41 -5.31
C ASP A 170 -7.03 1.61 -4.81
N MET A 171 -7.21 1.94 -3.54
CA MET A 171 -6.61 3.08 -2.85
C MET A 171 -5.45 2.65 -1.96
N HIS A 172 -5.06 1.37 -2.00
CA HIS A 172 -3.99 0.88 -1.14
C HIS A 172 -2.67 1.61 -1.42
N GLY A 173 -1.94 1.98 -0.37
CA GLY A 173 -0.67 2.72 -0.47
C GLY A 173 -0.82 4.23 -0.73
N LEU A 174 -2.05 4.71 -0.91
CA LEU A 174 -2.33 6.15 -0.99
C LEU A 174 -2.49 6.76 0.40
N ARG A 175 -2.00 7.98 0.58
CA ARG A 175 -2.30 8.79 1.78
C ARG A 175 -3.74 9.29 1.69
N VAL A 176 -4.35 9.54 2.85
CA VAL A 176 -5.77 9.94 2.96
C VAL A 176 -6.18 11.05 1.99
N GLU A 177 -5.44 12.15 1.96
CA GLU A 177 -5.76 13.29 1.08
C GLU A 177 -5.66 12.94 -0.41
N GLU A 178 -4.61 12.20 -0.80
CA GLU A 178 -4.38 11.75 -2.18
C GLU A 178 -5.54 10.86 -2.63
N ALA A 179 -5.86 9.88 -1.79
CA ALA A 179 -6.93 8.93 -1.99
C ALA A 179 -8.29 9.61 -2.21
N VAL A 180 -8.70 10.51 -1.30
CA VAL A 180 -9.98 11.21 -1.38
C VAL A 180 -10.06 12.10 -2.62
N ASN A 181 -8.96 12.80 -2.98
CA ASN A 181 -8.93 13.63 -4.18
C ASN A 181 -9.09 12.80 -5.46
N MET A 182 -8.43 11.64 -5.54
CA MET A 182 -8.59 10.73 -6.68
C MET A 182 -9.99 10.12 -6.75
N LEU A 183 -10.57 9.78 -5.60
CA LEU A 183 -11.95 9.29 -5.52
C LEU A 183 -12.94 10.33 -6.03
N LYS A 184 -12.80 11.60 -5.63
CA LYS A 184 -13.62 12.73 -6.13
C LYS A 184 -13.64 12.78 -7.65
N SER A 185 -12.46 12.86 -8.28
CA SER A 185 -12.35 12.94 -9.74
C SER A 185 -12.89 11.68 -10.44
N ARG A 186 -12.85 10.51 -9.79
CA ARG A 186 -13.39 9.28 -10.39
C ARG A 186 -14.91 9.19 -10.25
N VAL A 187 -15.46 9.60 -9.12
CA VAL A 187 -16.91 9.74 -8.91
C VAL A 187 -17.50 10.73 -9.91
N GLU A 188 -16.87 11.88 -10.13
CA GLU A 188 -17.31 12.87 -11.13
C GLU A 188 -17.36 12.27 -12.53
N ARG A 189 -16.30 11.57 -12.95
CA ARG A 189 -16.26 10.89 -14.26
C ARG A 189 -17.34 9.83 -14.40
N LEU A 190 -17.62 9.05 -13.36
CA LEU A 190 -18.70 8.06 -13.36
C LEU A 190 -20.08 8.74 -13.43
N ARG A 191 -20.28 9.84 -12.69
CA ARG A 191 -21.52 10.61 -12.75
C ARG A 191 -21.81 11.14 -14.15
N GLU A 192 -20.78 11.59 -14.87
CA GLU A 192 -20.90 12.07 -16.24
C GLU A 192 -21.13 10.96 -17.27
N ALA A 193 -20.52 9.79 -17.05
CA ALA A 193 -20.63 8.65 -17.97
C ALA A 193 -21.98 7.95 -17.88
N SER A 194 -22.57 7.84 -16.70
CA SER A 194 -23.81 7.09 -16.44
C SER A 194 -25.05 7.97 -16.57
N VAL A 195 -25.35 8.49 -17.76
CA VAL A 195 -26.52 9.35 -17.97
C VAL A 195 -27.81 8.57 -17.74
N GLY A 196 -28.47 8.81 -16.59
CA GLY A 196 -29.74 8.17 -16.23
C GLY A 196 -29.62 6.76 -15.64
N GLU A 197 -28.41 6.27 -15.40
CA GLU A 197 -28.14 4.96 -14.82
C GLU A 197 -27.37 5.07 -13.49
N VAL A 198 -27.48 4.02 -12.67
CA VAL A 198 -26.70 3.89 -11.42
C VAL A 198 -25.49 3.02 -11.72
N ALA A 199 -24.29 3.58 -11.56
CA ALA A 199 -23.05 2.83 -11.60
C ALA A 199 -22.70 2.33 -10.20
N GLU A 200 -22.31 1.06 -10.07
CA GLU A 200 -21.75 0.53 -8.83
C GLU A 200 -20.23 0.60 -8.88
N MET A 201 -19.62 1.25 -7.89
CA MET A 201 -18.17 1.40 -7.77
C MET A 201 -17.64 0.57 -6.60
N GLN A 202 -16.67 -0.30 -6.85
CA GLN A 202 -15.94 -1.05 -5.84
C GLN A 202 -14.71 -0.25 -5.39
N ILE A 203 -14.62 0.04 -4.10
CA ILE A 203 -13.54 0.83 -3.50
C ILE A 203 -12.80 -0.05 -2.49
N ILE A 204 -11.49 -0.20 -2.69
CA ILE A 204 -10.60 -0.96 -1.79
C ILE A 204 -9.74 0.03 -1.01
N THR A 205 -9.98 0.14 0.31
CA THR A 205 -9.26 1.07 1.20
C THR A 205 -8.11 0.40 1.97
N GLY A 206 -7.93 -0.91 1.81
CA GLY A 206 -6.93 -1.70 2.53
C GLY A 206 -7.43 -2.26 3.86
N ALA A 207 -6.92 -3.43 4.24
CA ALA A 207 -7.30 -4.11 5.47
C ALA A 207 -6.57 -3.47 6.64
N GLY A 208 -7.26 -2.61 7.40
CA GLY A 208 -6.71 -1.95 8.60
C GLY A 208 -6.23 -2.86 9.73
N ARG A 209 -6.15 -4.19 9.52
CA ARG A 209 -5.55 -5.17 10.45
C ARG A 209 -4.02 -5.12 10.46
N HIS A 210 -3.37 -4.68 9.38
CA HIS A 210 -1.91 -4.72 9.23
C HIS A 210 -1.24 -3.44 8.71
N SER A 211 -2.03 -2.47 8.24
CA SER A 211 -1.53 -1.18 7.73
C SER A 211 -1.38 -0.10 8.82
N GLY A 212 -1.32 -0.48 10.11
CA GLY A 212 -1.21 0.44 11.24
C GLY A 212 -2.40 1.41 11.40
N PRO A 213 -2.29 2.45 12.26
CA PRO A 213 -3.36 3.43 12.49
C PRO A 213 -3.74 4.25 11.25
N GLU A 214 -2.95 4.22 10.18
CA GLU A 214 -3.21 4.98 8.96
C GLU A 214 -4.25 4.32 8.04
N GLY A 215 -4.27 2.99 7.93
CA GLY A 215 -5.28 2.27 7.13
C GLY A 215 -6.71 2.48 7.64
N ALA A 216 -6.89 2.55 8.97
CA ALA A 216 -8.19 2.84 9.58
C ALA A 216 -8.67 4.27 9.30
N LYS A 217 -7.75 5.24 9.22
CA LYS A 217 -8.07 6.65 8.91
C LYS A 217 -8.55 6.80 7.47
N LEU A 218 -7.93 6.08 6.53
CA LEU A 218 -8.30 6.15 5.12
C LEU A 218 -9.76 5.71 4.89
N LYS A 219 -10.15 4.56 5.45
CA LYS A 219 -11.53 4.09 5.36
C LYS A 219 -12.54 5.09 5.93
N LYS A 220 -12.23 5.67 7.10
CA LYS A 220 -13.09 6.68 7.72
C LYS A 220 -13.25 7.89 6.80
N ALA A 221 -12.16 8.44 6.26
CA ALA A 221 -12.21 9.60 5.38
C ALA A 221 -12.98 9.33 4.08
N VAL A 222 -12.86 8.13 3.51
CA VAL A 222 -13.63 7.71 2.33
C VAL A 222 -15.12 7.63 2.67
N ALA A 223 -15.48 6.99 3.78
CA ALA A 223 -16.87 6.90 4.22
C ALA A 223 -17.46 8.29 4.52
N ASP A 224 -16.70 9.18 5.16
CA ASP A 224 -17.10 10.56 5.43
C ASP A 224 -17.37 11.31 4.11
N PHE A 225 -16.45 11.21 3.14
CA PHE A 225 -16.63 11.80 1.81
C PHE A 225 -17.89 11.27 1.08
N LEU A 226 -18.16 9.97 1.12
CA LEU A 226 -19.33 9.38 0.48
C LEU A 226 -20.64 9.88 1.12
N ARG A 227 -20.68 10.00 2.46
CA ARG A 227 -21.84 10.58 3.18
C ARG A 227 -22.04 12.04 2.84
N GLU A 228 -20.98 12.85 2.87
CA GLU A 228 -21.03 14.27 2.52
C GLU A 228 -21.47 14.51 1.08
N SER A 229 -21.10 13.59 0.17
CA SER A 229 -21.47 13.66 -1.25
C SER A 229 -22.85 13.08 -1.56
N ASN A 230 -23.59 12.66 -0.53
CA ASN A 230 -24.91 12.01 -0.61
C ASN A 230 -24.91 10.78 -1.54
N ILE A 231 -23.88 9.95 -1.42
CA ILE A 231 -23.69 8.71 -2.19
C ILE A 231 -24.03 7.54 -1.27
N GLU A 232 -24.96 6.69 -1.70
CA GLU A 232 -25.26 5.44 -0.99
C GLU A 232 -24.08 4.48 -1.10
N PHE A 233 -23.68 3.88 0.03
CA PHE A 233 -22.63 2.85 0.03
C PHE A 233 -22.89 1.77 1.07
N VAL A 234 -22.34 0.59 0.81
CA VAL A 234 -22.40 -0.58 1.67
C VAL A 234 -20.97 -1.05 1.95
N GLU A 235 -20.70 -1.39 3.21
CA GLU A 235 -19.46 -2.05 3.58
C GLU A 235 -19.57 -3.56 3.33
N VAL A 236 -18.75 -4.07 2.40
CA VAL A 236 -18.75 -5.50 2.03
C VAL A 236 -17.78 -6.28 2.92
N SER A 237 -16.65 -5.67 3.25
CA SER A 237 -15.66 -6.25 4.16
C SER A 237 -14.90 -5.14 4.89
N THR A 238 -14.00 -5.51 5.81
CA THR A 238 -13.15 -4.56 6.53
C THR A 238 -12.33 -3.66 5.60
N ALA A 239 -12.05 -4.09 4.36
CA ALA A 239 -11.21 -3.41 3.38
C ALA A 239 -11.96 -2.93 2.12
N GLU A 240 -13.25 -3.25 1.97
CA GLU A 240 -14.03 -3.00 0.75
C GLU A 240 -15.32 -2.25 1.05
N LEU A 241 -15.54 -1.17 0.31
CA LEU A 241 -16.77 -0.41 0.24
C LEU A 241 -17.33 -0.50 -1.18
N ARG A 242 -18.65 -0.64 -1.32
CA ARG A 242 -19.34 -0.50 -2.61
C ARG A 242 -20.24 0.71 -2.58
N ALA A 243 -20.02 1.63 -3.52
CA ALA A 243 -20.76 2.88 -3.62
C ALA A 243 -21.65 2.88 -4.87
N LYS A 244 -22.89 3.38 -4.74
CA LYS A 244 -23.84 3.55 -5.83
C LYS A 244 -23.79 4.98 -6.33
N ILE A 245 -23.20 5.17 -7.50
CA ILE A 245 -23.04 6.47 -8.13
C ILE A 245 -24.20 6.70 -9.10
N VAL A 246 -25.11 7.60 -8.73
CA VAL A 246 -26.19 8.04 -9.62
C VAL A 246 -25.63 9.08 -10.58
N GLY A 247 -25.72 8.83 -11.89
CA GLY A 247 -25.23 9.78 -12.87
C GLY A 247 -26.17 10.96 -13.10
N ILE A 248 -25.60 12.03 -13.65
CA ILE A 248 -26.33 13.27 -13.88
C ILE A 248 -27.33 13.09 -15.03
N CYS A 249 -28.61 13.32 -14.76
CA CYS A 249 -29.61 13.43 -15.81
C CYS A 249 -29.38 14.77 -16.55
N ARG A 250 -28.76 14.73 -17.73
CA ARG A 250 -28.72 15.91 -18.59
C ARG A 250 -30.08 16.08 -19.26
N PRO A 251 -30.70 17.28 -19.23
CA PRO A 251 -31.87 17.54 -20.04
C PRO A 251 -31.48 17.37 -21.51
N VAL A 252 -32.18 16.48 -22.22
CA VAL A 252 -31.99 16.27 -23.65
C VAL A 252 -32.34 17.58 -24.35
N LYS A 253 -31.37 18.24 -24.98
CA LYS A 253 -31.67 19.38 -25.85
C LYS A 253 -32.44 18.83 -27.06
N GLU A 254 -33.72 19.18 -27.17
CA GLU A 254 -34.53 18.88 -28.34
C GLU A 254 -33.84 19.41 -29.60
N THR A 255 -33.32 18.51 -30.43
CA THR A 255 -32.87 18.82 -31.77
C THR A 255 -34.10 19.19 -32.60
N LYS A 256 -34.29 20.48 -32.88
CA LYS A 256 -35.32 20.95 -33.82
C LYS A 256 -35.10 20.26 -35.17
N VAL A 257 -35.93 19.27 -35.47
CA VAL A 257 -36.02 18.65 -36.79
C VAL A 257 -36.50 19.72 -37.76
N LYS A 258 -35.61 20.19 -38.64
CA LYS A 258 -36.01 21.07 -39.76
C LYS A 258 -36.92 20.25 -40.68
N LYS A 259 -38.22 20.56 -40.71
CA LYS A 259 -39.15 20.04 -41.72
C LYS A 259 -38.61 20.40 -43.10
N ALA A 260 -38.19 19.40 -43.86
CA ALA A 260 -37.93 19.55 -45.28
C ALA A 260 -39.27 19.75 -45.99
N THR A 261 -39.50 20.96 -46.51
CA THR A 261 -40.60 21.23 -47.45
C THR A 261 -40.25 20.56 -48.78
N CYS A 262 -41.01 19.53 -49.14
CA CYS A 262 -40.94 18.87 -50.43
C CYS A 262 -41.61 19.79 -51.47
N ASN A 263 -40.84 20.34 -52.41
CA ASN A 263 -41.36 21.01 -53.60
C ASN A 263 -41.32 20.00 -54.75
N CYS A 264 -42.49 19.51 -55.16
CA CYS A 264 -42.66 18.80 -56.42
C CYS A 264 -42.82 19.84 -57.55
N PHE A 265 -41.95 19.79 -58.54
CA PHE A 265 -42.15 20.33 -59.88
C PHE A 265 -42.08 19.17 -60.86
#